data_AF-A0A3N5ZIG3-F1
#
_entry.id   AF-A0A3N5ZIG3-F1
#
_cell.length_a   1.000
_cell.length_b   1.000
_cell.length_c   1.000
_cell.angle_alpha   90.00
_cell.angle_beta   90.00
_cell.angle_gamma   90.00
#
_symmetry.space_group_name_H-M   'P 1'
#
loop_
_entity.id
_entity.type
_entity.pdbx_description
1 polymer ?
#
loop_
_entity_poly.entity_id
_entity_poly.type
_entity_poly.pdbx_seq_one_letter_code
_entity_poly.pdbx_strand_id
1 'polypeptide(L)'
;MLSREEKLSRLDGVMRRIISGWHDRVKADYVTEEDREFLGLEPEIKRFHSTGNHLIKFSRQKTLHVTYGLRIVPRGDLICIESSVNNKSAKFDYDSFANRLKLHYWRNCYEKPWTDKTFGRYAYADLLQFDPRMGHSVSLDKRADKADVVRLVFQINPRHEDELMSRTDLLEDLVENYCLSPLKRLYAETFRG
;
A
#
# COMPACT_ATOMS: atom_id res chain seq x y z
N MET A 1 4.17 -24.59 12.16
CA MET A 1 3.20 -23.48 12.16
C MET A 1 3.94 -22.27 12.72
N LEU A 2 3.90 -21.13 12.05
CA LEU A 2 4.56 -19.91 12.51
C LEU A 2 3.75 -19.31 13.66
N SER A 3 4.43 -18.78 14.66
CA SER A 3 3.78 -17.98 15.71
C SER A 3 3.23 -16.68 15.12
N ARG A 4 2.26 -16.06 15.81
CA ARG A 4 1.68 -14.78 15.39
C ARG A 4 2.75 -13.69 15.28
N GLU A 5 3.67 -13.64 16.23
CA GLU A 5 4.76 -12.66 16.25
C GLU A 5 5.69 -12.82 15.04
N GLU A 6 6.07 -14.05 14.70
CA GLU A 6 6.88 -14.32 13.50
C GLU A 6 6.16 -13.90 12.22
N LYS A 7 4.86 -14.16 12.11
CA LYS A 7 4.06 -13.77 10.94
C LYS A 7 4.00 -12.24 10.80
N LEU A 8 3.74 -11.53 11.90
CA LEU A 8 3.71 -10.06 11.90
C LEU A 8 5.08 -9.47 11.58
N SER A 9 6.17 -10.03 12.12
CA SER A 9 7.54 -9.59 11.82
C SER A 9 7.91 -9.80 10.36
N ARG A 10 7.54 -10.94 9.76
CA ARG A 10 7.78 -11.19 8.32
C ARG A 10 7.01 -10.21 7.45
N LEU A 11 5.74 -9.96 7.76
CA LEU A 11 4.90 -8.99 7.04
C LEU A 11 5.46 -7.56 7.16
N ASP A 12 5.89 -7.16 8.36
CA ASP A 12 6.55 -5.87 8.62
C ASP A 12 7.82 -5.73 7.76
N GLY A 13 8.67 -6.77 7.76
CA GLY A 13 9.88 -6.82 6.94
C GLY A 13 9.58 -6.68 5.45
N VAL A 14 8.54 -7.35 4.94
CA VAL A 14 8.08 -7.22 3.54
C VAL A 14 7.64 -5.78 3.23
N MET A 15 6.74 -5.22 4.02
CA MET A 15 6.22 -3.86 3.77
C MET A 15 7.32 -2.80 3.85
N ARG A 16 8.27 -2.96 4.77
CA ARG A 16 9.48 -2.13 4.85
C ARG A 16 10.29 -2.19 3.57
N ARG A 17 10.55 -3.40 3.04
CA ARG A 17 11.30 -3.58 1.78
C ARG A 17 10.59 -2.95 0.59
N ILE A 18 9.27 -3.08 0.47
CA ILE A 18 8.50 -2.46 -0.61
C ILE A 18 8.66 -0.93 -0.59
N ILE A 19 8.49 -0.30 0.57
CA ILE A 19 8.61 1.16 0.70
C ILE A 19 10.05 1.63 0.45
N SER A 20 11.04 0.93 1.01
CA SER A 20 12.46 1.24 0.77
C SER A 20 12.85 1.06 -0.69
N GLY A 21 12.47 -0.06 -1.31
CA GLY A 21 12.76 -0.36 -2.70
C GLY A 21 12.07 0.63 -3.64
N TRP A 22 10.84 1.05 -3.35
CA TRP A 22 10.20 2.12 -4.10
C TRP A 22 10.97 3.43 -3.97
N HIS A 23 11.33 3.84 -2.75
CA HIS A 23 12.15 5.04 -2.54
C HIS A 23 13.44 4.98 -3.37
N ASP A 24 14.18 3.87 -3.31
CA ASP A 24 15.47 3.75 -3.99
C ASP A 24 15.34 3.74 -5.52
N ARG A 25 14.23 3.25 -6.07
CA ARG A 25 13.95 3.30 -7.52
C ARG A 25 13.65 4.70 -8.04
N VAL A 26 13.13 5.61 -7.21
CA VAL A 26 12.68 6.94 -7.67
C VAL A 26 13.51 8.08 -7.13
N LYS A 27 14.33 7.88 -6.09
CA LYS A 27 15.06 8.96 -5.40
C LYS A 27 15.94 9.82 -6.30
N ALA A 28 16.45 9.28 -7.41
CA ALA A 28 17.28 10.02 -8.36
C ALA A 28 16.55 11.22 -9.01
N ASP A 29 15.21 11.21 -9.02
CA ASP A 29 14.39 12.29 -9.60
C ASP A 29 13.97 13.36 -8.57
N TYR A 30 14.44 13.25 -7.32
CA TYR A 30 14.02 14.08 -6.19
C TYR A 30 15.20 14.50 -5.31
N VAL A 31 15.03 15.61 -4.57
CA VAL A 31 15.95 15.98 -3.49
C VAL A 31 15.74 15.04 -2.30
N THR A 32 16.79 14.37 -1.84
CA THR A 32 16.76 13.45 -0.68
C THR A 32 17.22 14.11 0.62
N GLU A 33 17.15 13.39 1.74
CA GLU A 33 17.75 13.86 3.01
C GLU A 33 19.28 13.95 2.91
N GLU A 34 19.94 13.10 2.12
CA GLU A 34 21.39 13.23 1.89
C GLU A 34 21.69 14.55 1.17
N ASP A 35 20.93 14.91 0.14
CA ASP A 35 21.10 16.18 -0.58
C ASP A 35 20.90 17.41 0.30
N ARG A 36 20.07 17.31 1.35
CA ARG A 36 19.91 18.39 2.32
C ARG A 36 21.22 18.69 3.05
N GLU A 37 21.93 17.67 3.47
CA GLU A 37 23.19 17.82 4.21
C GLU A 37 24.29 18.43 3.33
N PHE A 38 24.30 18.10 2.03
CA PHE A 38 25.31 18.60 1.09
C PHE A 38 24.95 19.93 0.42
N LEU A 39 23.68 20.18 0.12
CA LEU A 39 23.22 21.30 -0.72
C LEU A 39 22.31 22.29 0.03
N GLY A 40 21.88 21.98 1.25
CA GLY A 40 20.95 22.82 2.02
C GLY A 40 19.52 22.87 1.44
N LEU A 41 19.17 21.92 0.58
CA LEU A 41 17.85 21.84 -0.06
C LEU A 41 16.85 21.10 0.84
N GLU A 42 15.58 21.52 0.81
CA GLU A 42 14.52 20.79 1.50
C GLU A 42 14.19 19.48 0.77
N PRO A 43 14.18 18.32 1.45
CA PRO A 43 13.94 17.05 0.79
C PRO A 43 12.52 16.94 0.22
N GLU A 44 12.46 16.57 -1.05
CA GLU A 44 11.21 16.34 -1.78
C GLU A 44 10.69 14.91 -1.59
N ILE A 45 11.54 13.97 -1.17
CA ILE A 45 11.16 12.59 -0.89
C ILE A 45 11.68 12.15 0.49
N LYS A 46 10.82 11.50 1.26
CA LYS A 46 11.18 10.93 2.58
C LYS A 46 10.51 9.57 2.76
N ARG A 47 11.20 8.65 3.43
CA ARG A 47 10.63 7.38 3.89
C ARG A 47 10.58 7.33 5.42
N PHE A 48 9.55 6.71 5.96
CA PHE A 48 9.36 6.56 7.39
C PHE A 48 9.08 5.09 7.68
N HIS A 49 9.76 4.54 8.69
CA HIS A 49 9.51 3.18 9.14
C HIS A 49 9.29 3.19 10.65
N SER A 50 8.19 2.58 11.04
CA SER A 50 7.83 2.23 12.41
C SER A 50 7.30 0.81 12.41
N THR A 51 7.26 0.16 13.57
CA THR A 51 6.75 -1.22 13.68
C THR A 51 5.32 -1.29 13.14
N GLY A 52 5.13 -2.11 12.12
CA GLY A 52 3.89 -2.36 11.41
C GLY A 52 3.38 -1.17 10.58
N ASN A 53 4.18 -0.12 10.34
CA ASN A 53 3.73 1.06 9.60
C ASN A 53 4.89 1.74 8.86
N HIS A 54 4.79 1.75 7.53
CA HIS A 54 5.83 2.26 6.63
C HIS A 54 5.23 3.20 5.60
N LEU A 55 5.85 4.37 5.44
CA LEU A 55 5.33 5.45 4.62
C LEU A 55 6.39 5.97 3.67
N ILE A 56 5.96 6.46 2.52
CA ILE A 56 6.75 7.28 1.61
C ILE A 56 6.02 8.57 1.31
N LYS A 57 6.68 9.70 1.51
CA LYS A 57 6.14 11.04 1.34
C LYS A 57 6.85 11.73 0.20
N PHE A 58 6.07 12.29 -0.71
CA PHE A 58 6.49 13.20 -1.77
C PHE A 58 6.00 14.61 -1.43
N SER A 59 6.91 15.58 -1.50
CA SER A 59 6.68 16.97 -1.12
C SER A 59 7.45 17.90 -2.04
N ARG A 60 7.14 17.86 -3.34
CA ARG A 60 7.65 18.82 -4.30
C ARG A 60 6.75 20.06 -4.34
N GLN A 61 7.34 21.22 -4.07
CA GLN A 61 6.59 22.47 -4.00
C GLN A 61 5.77 22.69 -5.27
N LYS A 62 4.51 23.14 -5.09
CA LYS A 62 3.55 23.50 -6.15
C LYS A 62 3.15 22.38 -7.12
N THR A 63 3.68 21.17 -6.98
CA THR A 63 3.49 20.09 -7.97
C THR A 63 3.05 18.76 -7.36
N LEU A 64 3.54 18.40 -6.16
CA LEU A 64 3.23 17.10 -5.57
C LEU A 64 3.29 17.10 -4.04
N HIS A 65 2.15 16.86 -3.41
CA HIS A 65 2.05 16.65 -1.95
C HIS A 65 1.19 15.43 -1.65
N VAL A 66 1.82 14.26 -1.62
CA VAL A 66 1.17 12.95 -1.43
C VAL A 66 2.02 12.06 -0.53
N THR A 67 1.39 11.28 0.32
CA THR A 67 2.03 10.25 1.14
C THR A 67 1.31 8.95 0.90
N TYR A 68 2.07 7.90 0.61
CA TYR A 68 1.58 6.54 0.52
C TYR A 68 2.02 5.75 1.74
N GLY A 69 1.22 4.78 2.15
CA GLY A 69 1.51 3.97 3.32
C GLY A 69 1.13 2.50 3.15
N LEU A 70 1.91 1.66 3.81
CA LEU A 70 1.61 0.26 4.10
C LEU A 70 1.63 0.07 5.61
N ARG A 71 0.56 -0.50 6.15
CA ARG A 71 0.40 -0.70 7.58
C ARG A 71 -0.19 -2.08 7.88
N ILE A 72 0.26 -2.70 8.97
CA ILE A 72 -0.41 -3.85 9.57
C ILE A 72 -1.50 -3.33 10.50
N VAL A 73 -2.73 -3.78 10.26
CA VAL A 73 -3.90 -3.40 11.06
C VAL A 73 -4.40 -4.64 11.80
N PRO A 74 -4.41 -4.64 13.14
CA PRO A 74 -5.03 -5.73 13.89
C PRO A 74 -6.56 -5.62 13.77
N ARG A 75 -7.23 -6.73 13.41
CA ARG A 75 -8.68 -6.88 13.51
C ARG A 75 -9.01 -8.18 14.27
N GLY A 76 -9.00 -8.08 15.59
CA GLY A 76 -9.05 -9.27 16.45
C GLY A 76 -7.86 -10.19 16.14
N ASP A 77 -8.15 -11.46 15.89
CA ASP A 77 -7.13 -12.46 15.54
C ASP A 77 -6.71 -12.44 14.07
N LEU A 78 -7.29 -11.57 13.25
CA LEU A 78 -6.98 -11.49 11.82
C LEU A 78 -5.80 -10.56 11.57
N ILE A 79 -4.95 -10.94 10.62
CA ILE A 79 -3.88 -10.09 10.08
C ILE A 79 -4.43 -9.33 8.87
N CYS A 80 -4.45 -8.00 8.96
CA CYS A 80 -4.84 -7.14 7.85
C CYS A 80 -3.69 -6.27 7.37
N ILE A 81 -3.66 -6.04 6.07
CA ILE A 81 -2.79 -5.11 5.37
C ILE A 81 -3.63 -3.89 5.02
N GLU A 82 -3.17 -2.71 5.40
CA GLU A 82 -3.72 -1.44 4.96
C GLU A 82 -2.78 -0.81 3.95
N SER A 83 -3.30 -0.49 2.76
CA SER A 83 -2.67 0.47 1.86
C SER A 83 -3.39 1.80 1.95
N SER A 84 -2.62 2.90 1.96
CA SER A 84 -3.20 4.23 2.11
C SER A 84 -2.52 5.26 1.23
N VAL A 85 -3.29 6.29 0.87
CA VAL A 85 -2.81 7.49 0.20
C VAL A 85 -3.44 8.69 0.89
N ASN A 86 -2.62 9.68 1.23
CA ASN A 86 -3.12 10.98 1.65
C ASN A 86 -3.10 11.98 0.48
N ASN A 87 -4.13 12.81 0.40
CA ASN A 87 -4.26 13.80 -0.64
C ASN A 87 -4.51 15.19 -0.02
N LYS A 88 -3.78 16.19 -0.52
CA LYS A 88 -4.00 17.60 -0.19
C LYS A 88 -4.60 18.40 -1.35
N SER A 89 -4.91 17.75 -2.48
CA SER A 89 -5.51 18.42 -3.63
C SER A 89 -6.99 18.70 -3.37
N ALA A 90 -7.35 19.99 -3.39
CA ALA A 90 -8.71 20.47 -3.19
C ALA A 90 -9.69 20.08 -4.33
N LYS A 91 -9.18 19.67 -5.50
CA LYS A 91 -9.98 19.31 -6.69
C LYS A 91 -10.02 17.81 -6.97
N PHE A 92 -9.58 16.96 -6.05
CA PHE A 92 -9.53 15.53 -6.28
C PHE A 92 -10.93 14.91 -6.27
N ASP A 93 -11.28 14.20 -7.34
CA ASP A 93 -12.56 13.50 -7.46
C ASP A 93 -12.52 12.14 -6.74
N TYR A 94 -12.94 12.15 -5.48
CA TYR A 94 -12.98 10.95 -4.64
C TYR A 94 -14.00 9.91 -5.11
N ASP A 95 -15.09 10.33 -5.74
CA ASP A 95 -16.14 9.41 -6.20
C ASP A 95 -15.66 8.64 -7.43
N SER A 96 -15.04 9.33 -8.39
CA SER A 96 -14.36 8.71 -9.53
C SER A 96 -13.25 7.76 -9.06
N PHE A 97 -12.41 8.19 -8.11
CA PHE A 97 -11.36 7.35 -7.56
C PHE A 97 -11.90 6.07 -6.91
N ALA A 98 -12.91 6.19 -6.04
CA ALA A 98 -13.52 5.05 -5.35
C ALA A 98 -14.18 4.07 -6.34
N ASN A 99 -14.87 4.58 -7.37
CA ASN A 99 -15.48 3.76 -8.41
C ASN A 99 -14.43 3.00 -9.24
N ARG A 100 -13.32 3.64 -9.59
CA ARG A 100 -12.21 2.98 -10.30
C ARG A 100 -11.56 1.89 -9.46
N LEU A 101 -11.37 2.12 -8.16
CA LEU A 101 -10.89 1.10 -7.22
C LEU A 101 -11.83 -0.10 -7.20
N LYS A 102 -13.14 0.13 -7.02
CA LYS A 102 -14.15 -0.92 -7.01
C LYS A 102 -14.12 -1.74 -8.31
N LEU A 103 -14.08 -1.07 -9.46
CA LEU A 103 -14.04 -1.73 -10.76
C LEU A 103 -12.75 -2.55 -10.96
N HIS A 104 -11.60 -2.02 -10.53
CA HIS A 104 -10.33 -2.73 -10.61
C HIS A 104 -10.38 -4.02 -9.79
N TYR A 105 -10.67 -3.93 -8.50
CA TYR A 105 -10.65 -5.11 -7.63
C TYR A 105 -11.72 -6.14 -7.99
N TRP A 106 -12.91 -5.70 -8.44
CA TRP A 106 -13.93 -6.61 -8.96
C TRP A 106 -13.44 -7.43 -10.17
N ARG A 107 -12.68 -6.82 -11.08
CA ARG A 107 -12.21 -7.48 -12.30
C ARG A 107 -11.01 -8.41 -12.06
N ASN A 108 -10.12 -8.02 -11.15
CA ASN A 108 -8.81 -8.66 -11.02
C ASN A 108 -8.77 -9.69 -9.87
N CYS A 109 -9.77 -9.77 -8.99
CA CYS A 109 -9.70 -10.61 -7.79
C CYS A 109 -9.54 -12.12 -8.06
N TYR A 110 -9.96 -12.60 -9.24
CA TYR A 110 -9.81 -14.00 -9.64
C TYR A 110 -8.56 -14.29 -10.48
N GLU A 111 -7.69 -13.30 -10.70
CA GLU A 111 -6.42 -13.50 -11.39
C GLU A 111 -5.46 -14.34 -10.57
N LYS A 112 -4.72 -15.22 -11.25
CA LYS A 112 -3.68 -16.10 -10.71
C LYS A 112 -2.31 -15.62 -11.18
N PRO A 113 -1.65 -14.70 -10.46
CA PRO A 113 -0.46 -14.02 -10.95
C PRO A 113 0.79 -14.91 -10.95
N TRP A 114 0.78 -16.03 -10.22
CA TRP A 114 1.96 -16.88 -10.06
C TRP A 114 1.87 -18.14 -10.93
N THR A 115 3.03 -18.57 -11.40
CA THR A 115 3.21 -19.87 -12.08
C THR A 115 3.92 -20.90 -11.19
N ASP A 116 4.30 -20.52 -9.97
CA ASP A 116 4.89 -21.40 -8.96
C ASP A 116 3.98 -22.62 -8.72
N LYS A 117 4.56 -23.82 -8.60
CA LYS A 117 3.79 -25.07 -8.46
C LYS A 117 2.84 -25.07 -7.25
N THR A 118 3.22 -24.37 -6.18
CA THR A 118 2.48 -24.30 -4.91
C THR A 118 1.46 -23.17 -4.95
N PHE A 119 1.85 -22.00 -5.49
CA PHE A 119 1.01 -20.80 -5.45
C PHE A 119 0.21 -20.50 -6.71
N GLY A 120 0.55 -21.10 -7.86
CA GLY A 120 -0.14 -20.86 -9.13
C GLY A 120 -1.58 -21.38 -9.18
N ARG A 121 -2.00 -22.12 -8.15
CA ARG A 121 -3.41 -22.48 -7.95
C ARG A 121 -4.24 -21.32 -7.38
N TYR A 122 -3.62 -20.39 -6.68
CA TYR A 122 -4.30 -19.33 -5.94
C TYR A 122 -4.56 -18.11 -6.81
N ALA A 123 -5.79 -17.62 -6.75
CA ALA A 123 -6.14 -16.28 -7.16
C ALA A 123 -5.87 -15.29 -6.02
N TYR A 124 -5.86 -13.99 -6.33
CA TYR A 124 -5.74 -12.95 -5.31
C TYR A 124 -6.78 -13.10 -4.19
N ALA A 125 -8.05 -13.35 -4.54
CA ALA A 125 -9.14 -13.50 -3.58
C ALA A 125 -8.99 -14.71 -2.64
N ASP A 126 -8.21 -15.72 -3.04
CA ASP A 126 -7.93 -16.88 -2.18
C ASP A 126 -7.00 -16.51 -1.02
N LEU A 127 -6.06 -15.57 -1.26
CA LEU A 127 -5.04 -15.17 -0.29
C LEU A 127 -5.40 -13.88 0.46
N LEU A 128 -6.01 -12.92 -0.23
CA LEU A 128 -6.45 -11.63 0.32
C LEU A 128 -7.94 -11.43 0.10
N GLN A 129 -8.67 -11.45 1.20
CA GLN A 129 -10.07 -11.05 1.21
C GLN A 129 -10.16 -9.53 1.18
N PHE A 130 -10.69 -9.01 0.07
CA PHE A 130 -10.96 -7.60 -0.12
C PHE A 130 -12.30 -7.42 -0.82
N ASP A 131 -13.26 -6.90 -0.08
CA ASP A 131 -14.60 -6.62 -0.59
C ASP A 131 -14.79 -5.10 -0.64
N PRO A 132 -14.62 -4.44 -1.81
CA PRO A 132 -14.52 -2.99 -1.96
C PRO A 132 -15.83 -2.25 -1.64
N ARG A 133 -16.13 -2.13 -0.34
CA ARG A 133 -17.28 -1.42 0.21
C ARG A 133 -16.82 -0.20 0.99
N MET A 134 -17.33 0.96 0.59
CA MET A 134 -17.15 2.23 1.31
C MET A 134 -17.68 2.10 2.73
N GLY A 135 -16.93 2.66 3.69
CA GLY A 135 -17.24 2.56 5.12
C GLY A 135 -16.83 1.22 5.76
N HIS A 136 -16.28 0.28 4.98
CA HIS A 136 -15.84 -1.02 5.48
C HIS A 136 -14.36 -1.31 5.13
N SER A 137 -14.10 -1.79 3.91
CA SER A 137 -12.74 -2.08 3.43
C SER A 137 -12.10 -0.88 2.74
N VAL A 138 -12.92 0.05 2.25
CA VAL A 138 -12.50 1.35 1.72
C VAL A 138 -13.01 2.41 2.68
N SER A 139 -12.12 3.24 3.20
CA SER A 139 -12.50 4.39 4.02
C SER A 139 -11.91 5.68 3.47
N LEU A 140 -12.71 6.74 3.54
CA LEU A 140 -12.28 8.11 3.26
C LEU A 140 -12.41 8.90 4.56
N ASP A 141 -11.29 9.37 5.06
CA ASP A 141 -11.18 10.19 6.25
C ASP A 141 -10.93 11.63 5.81
N LYS A 142 -12.02 12.42 5.78
CA LYS A 142 -11.98 13.84 5.46
C LYS A 142 -11.58 14.62 6.71
N ARG A 143 -10.51 15.41 6.63
CA ARG A 143 -9.96 16.08 7.81
C ARG A 143 -9.89 17.59 7.60
N ALA A 144 -10.52 18.35 8.48
CA ALA A 144 -10.38 19.81 8.51
C ALA A 144 -8.90 20.18 8.67
N ASP A 145 -8.41 21.05 7.80
CA ASP A 145 -7.04 21.59 7.79
C ASP A 145 -5.91 20.55 7.68
N LYS A 146 -6.22 19.31 7.29
CA LYS A 146 -5.25 18.21 7.08
C LYS A 146 -5.49 17.51 5.75
N ALA A 147 -4.52 16.70 5.33
CA ALA A 147 -4.69 15.86 4.14
C ALA A 147 -5.77 14.81 4.40
N ASP A 148 -6.72 14.68 3.48
CA ASP A 148 -7.66 13.57 3.47
C ASP A 148 -6.90 12.26 3.27
N VAL A 149 -7.45 11.15 3.76
CA VAL A 149 -6.81 9.83 3.63
C VAL A 149 -7.80 8.84 3.06
N VAL A 150 -7.40 8.16 1.98
CA VAL A 150 -8.05 6.95 1.53
C VAL A 150 -7.28 5.75 2.06
N ARG A 151 -8.00 4.79 2.65
CA ARG A 151 -7.42 3.54 3.16
C ARG A 151 -8.15 2.35 2.56
N LEU A 152 -7.39 1.35 2.13
CA LEU A 152 -7.85 0.05 1.65
C LEU A 152 -7.36 -1.01 2.63
N VAL A 153 -8.27 -1.81 3.19
CA VAL A 153 -7.93 -2.85 4.17
C VAL A 153 -8.17 -4.22 3.57
N PHE A 154 -7.09 -4.97 3.39
CA PHE A 154 -7.06 -6.34 2.88
C PHE A 154 -6.87 -7.29 4.05
N GLN A 155 -7.71 -8.30 4.15
CA GLN A 155 -7.56 -9.34 5.17
C GLN A 155 -6.81 -10.53 4.59
N ILE A 156 -5.74 -10.96 5.24
CA ILE A 156 -5.07 -12.21 4.88
C ILE A 156 -6.00 -13.37 5.23
N ASN A 157 -6.21 -14.29 4.30
CA ASN A 157 -7.03 -15.47 4.53
C ASN A 157 -6.34 -16.37 5.59
N PRO A 158 -6.97 -16.57 6.78
CA PRO A 158 -6.34 -17.34 7.85
C PRO A 158 -5.97 -18.78 7.46
N ARG A 159 -6.67 -19.36 6.47
CA ARG A 159 -6.40 -20.72 5.97
C ARG A 159 -5.06 -20.84 5.22
N HIS A 160 -4.57 -19.73 4.66
CA HIS A 160 -3.35 -19.70 3.84
C HIS A 160 -2.25 -18.83 4.46
N GLU A 161 -2.48 -18.32 5.68
CA GLU A 161 -1.58 -17.39 6.35
C GLU A 161 -0.17 -17.98 6.55
N ASP A 162 -0.05 -19.20 7.08
CA ASP A 162 1.25 -19.86 7.28
C ASP A 162 1.99 -20.10 5.96
N GLU A 163 1.28 -20.57 4.93
CA GLU A 163 1.83 -20.83 3.59
C GLU A 163 2.34 -19.52 2.97
N LEU A 164 1.53 -18.47 3.00
CA LEU A 164 1.88 -17.15 2.46
C LEU A 164 3.05 -16.51 3.23
N MET A 165 3.04 -16.56 4.56
CA MET A 165 4.12 -16.01 5.40
C MET A 165 5.43 -16.80 5.29
N SER A 166 5.40 -18.03 4.75
CA SER A 166 6.60 -18.82 4.48
C SER A 166 7.34 -18.39 3.21
N ARG A 167 6.66 -17.69 2.29
CA ARG A 167 7.19 -17.25 0.99
C ARG A 167 7.22 -15.72 0.90
N THR A 168 8.26 -15.12 1.46
CA THR A 168 8.39 -13.65 1.55
C THR A 168 8.48 -12.98 0.19
N ASP A 169 9.01 -13.66 -0.83
CA ASP A 169 9.04 -13.21 -2.23
C ASP A 169 7.64 -13.03 -2.81
N LEU A 170 6.78 -14.03 -2.61
CA LEU A 170 5.39 -14.00 -3.10
C LEU A 170 4.52 -13.05 -2.28
N LEU A 171 4.75 -12.96 -0.96
CA LEU A 171 4.08 -11.98 -0.12
C LEU A 171 4.45 -10.54 -0.51
N GLU A 172 5.72 -10.30 -0.86
CA GLU A 172 6.18 -9.00 -1.34
C GLU A 172 5.52 -8.62 -2.67
N ASP A 173 5.52 -9.54 -3.63
CA ASP A 173 4.83 -9.38 -4.91
C ASP A 173 3.33 -9.11 -4.73
N LEU A 174 2.66 -9.89 -3.87
CA LEU A 174 1.24 -9.72 -3.55
C LEU A 174 0.92 -8.35 -2.94
N VAL A 175 1.70 -7.92 -1.95
CA VAL A 175 1.48 -6.63 -1.28
C VAL A 175 1.78 -5.48 -2.25
N GLU A 176 2.87 -5.55 -3.00
CA GLU A 176 3.23 -4.50 -3.95
C GLU A 176 2.23 -4.42 -5.09
N ASN A 177 1.94 -5.54 -5.76
CA ASN A 177 1.19 -5.54 -7.03
C ASN A 177 -0.32 -5.55 -6.86
N TYR A 178 -0.85 -6.08 -5.75
CA TYR A 178 -2.30 -6.10 -5.52
C TYR A 178 -2.77 -5.05 -4.51
N CYS A 179 -1.97 -4.71 -3.48
CA CYS A 179 -2.40 -3.75 -2.46
C CYS A 179 -1.97 -2.31 -2.76
N LEU A 180 -0.71 -2.11 -3.18
CA LEU A 180 -0.12 -0.76 -3.28
C LEU A 180 -0.14 -0.19 -4.71
N SER A 181 0.28 -0.96 -5.71
CA SER A 181 0.38 -0.51 -7.10
C SER A 181 -0.95 -0.06 -7.71
N PRO A 182 -2.08 -0.76 -7.50
CA PRO A 182 -3.37 -0.29 -7.99
C PRO A 182 -3.79 1.03 -7.35
N LEU A 183 -3.57 1.19 -6.04
CA LEU A 183 -3.83 2.44 -5.33
C LEU A 183 -3.03 3.60 -5.93
N LYS A 184 -1.72 3.41 -6.13
CA LYS A 184 -0.81 4.40 -6.74
C LYS A 184 -1.27 4.81 -8.13
N ARG A 185 -1.50 3.82 -8.99
CA ARG A 185 -1.87 4.03 -10.39
C ARG A 185 -3.19 4.78 -10.49
N LEU A 186 -4.23 4.30 -9.83
CA LEU A 186 -5.56 4.90 -9.88
C LEU A 186 -5.57 6.30 -9.25
N TYR A 187 -4.77 6.53 -8.20
CA TYR A 187 -4.61 7.85 -7.62
C TYR A 187 -3.97 8.81 -8.63
N ALA A 188 -2.87 8.41 -9.27
CA ALA A 188 -2.18 9.24 -10.26
C ALA A 188 -3.06 9.54 -11.49
N GLU A 189 -3.84 8.55 -11.95
CA GLU A 189 -4.81 8.73 -13.04
C GLU A 189 -5.92 9.72 -12.66
N THR A 190 -6.40 9.68 -11.42
CA THR A 190 -7.45 10.60 -10.95
C THR A 190 -6.90 11.99 -10.67
N PHE A 191 -5.64 12.10 -10.24
CA PHE A 191 -5.00 13.40 -10.00
C PHE A 191 -4.70 14.16 -11.30
N ARG A 192 -4.49 13.44 -12.41
CA ARG A 192 -4.16 14.03 -13.73
C ARG A 192 -5.39 14.37 -14.60
N GLY A 193 -6.53 13.72 -14.36
CA GLY A 193 -7.77 13.95 -15.08
C GLY A 193 -8.58 15.08 -14.45
#